data_AF-A0A7K2Q810-F1
#
_entry.id   AF-A0A7K2Q810-F1
#
_cell.length_a   1.000
_cell.length_b   1.000
_cell.length_c   1.000
_cell.angle_alpha   90.00
_cell.angle_beta   90.00
_cell.angle_gamma   90.00
#
_symmetry.space_group_name_H-M   'P 1'
#
loop_
_entity.id
_entity.type
_entity.pdbx_description
1 polymer ?
#
loop_
_entity_poly.entity_id
_entity_poly.type
_entity_poly.pdbx_seq_one_letter_code
_entity_poly.pdbx_strand_id
1 'polypeptide(L)'
;DASLIEEDLALNRSDLVQWLTANVQQPGRRVEPYVSPRTTAYINDLVSRCIAPDFAVAWRVALGIGWRRWLEECVADCADPGLLVGVLDVTGQSLVQYALDSVAALRQAGLTAAMGNTDAEGIAMIQLIASGAPMAEDLAEGHLRYRMARWHMGLVLWVEDPRDAAALDEAIAAVRSAAGGRSTLVARASATSR
;
A
#
# COMPACT_ATOMS: atom_id res chain seq x y z
N ASP A 1 -0.89 7.87 15.77
CA ASP A 1 -0.39 9.20 15.32
C ASP A 1 -1.44 10.00 14.52
N ALA A 2 -1.93 11.11 15.07
CA ALA A 2 -2.98 11.94 14.46
C ALA A 2 -2.50 12.68 13.18
N SER A 3 -1.20 12.97 13.07
CA SER A 3 -0.64 13.66 11.91
C SER A 3 -0.70 12.82 10.64
N LEU A 4 -0.49 11.50 10.76
CA LEU A 4 -0.57 10.57 9.63
C LEU A 4 -2.00 10.41 9.10
N ILE A 5 -3.00 10.52 9.99
CA ILE A 5 -4.42 10.42 9.63
C ILE A 5 -4.87 11.66 8.86
N GLU A 6 -4.52 12.86 9.34
CA GLU A 6 -4.84 14.10 8.62
C GLU A 6 -4.19 14.13 7.23
N GLU A 7 -2.95 13.64 7.14
CA GLU A 7 -2.23 13.52 5.88
C GLU A 7 -2.93 12.56 4.90
N ASP A 8 -3.32 11.38 5.37
CA ASP A 8 -4.07 10.39 4.59
C ASP A 8 -5.41 10.96 4.05
N LEU A 9 -6.15 11.69 4.88
CA LEU A 9 -7.40 12.34 4.45
C LEU A 9 -7.17 13.40 3.36
N ALA A 10 -6.10 14.19 3.48
CA ALA A 10 -5.75 15.19 2.46
C ALA A 10 -5.36 14.53 1.13
N LEU A 11 -4.63 13.42 1.18
CA LEU A 11 -4.24 12.64 0.00
C LEU A 11 -5.46 12.01 -0.69
N ASN A 12 -6.35 11.36 0.06
CA ASN A 12 -7.59 10.80 -0.47
C ASN A 12 -8.46 11.85 -1.19
N ARG A 13 -8.53 13.07 -0.65
CA ARG A 13 -9.22 14.18 -1.31
C ARG A 13 -8.53 14.57 -2.62
N SER A 14 -7.20 14.64 -2.64
CA SER A 14 -6.43 14.98 -3.83
C SER A 14 -6.66 13.95 -4.96
N ASP A 15 -6.65 12.66 -4.62
CA ASP A 15 -6.86 11.58 -5.58
C ASP A 15 -8.26 11.66 -6.23
N LEU A 16 -9.29 11.94 -5.43
CA LEU A 16 -10.64 12.11 -5.93
C LEU A 16 -10.76 13.34 -6.84
N VAL A 17 -10.19 14.48 -6.44
CA VAL A 17 -10.19 15.71 -7.24
C VAL A 17 -9.49 15.50 -8.58
N GLN A 18 -8.36 14.79 -8.59
CA GLN A 18 -7.65 14.45 -9.82
C GLN A 18 -8.49 13.59 -10.74
N TRP A 19 -9.08 12.51 -10.22
CA TRP A 19 -9.92 11.61 -11.01
C TRP A 19 -11.13 12.36 -11.61
N LEU A 20 -11.83 13.15 -10.80
CA LEU A 20 -12.97 13.96 -11.26
C LEU A 20 -12.54 14.95 -12.34
N THR A 21 -11.46 15.70 -12.11
CA THR A 21 -10.96 16.70 -13.06
C THR A 21 -10.60 16.05 -14.39
N ALA A 22 -9.93 14.90 -14.36
CA ALA A 22 -9.54 14.18 -15.57
C ALA A 22 -10.77 13.68 -16.35
N ASN A 23 -11.79 13.14 -15.68
CA ASN A 23 -13.01 12.68 -16.34
C ASN A 23 -13.87 13.84 -16.86
N VAL A 24 -13.83 15.02 -16.24
CA VAL A 24 -14.49 16.24 -16.77
C VAL A 24 -13.78 16.77 -18.02
N GLN A 25 -12.45 16.81 -18.00
CA GLN A 25 -11.66 17.37 -19.11
C GLN A 25 -11.55 16.40 -20.29
N GLN A 26 -11.39 15.10 -20.02
CA GLN A 26 -11.16 14.07 -21.03
C GLN A 26 -11.92 12.77 -20.65
N PRO A 27 -13.25 12.75 -20.79
CA PRO A 27 -14.06 11.57 -20.44
C PRO A 27 -13.56 10.30 -21.14
N GLY A 28 -13.47 9.20 -20.37
CA GLY A 28 -13.08 7.88 -20.88
C GLY A 28 -11.60 7.73 -21.26
N ARG A 29 -10.77 8.76 -21.12
CA ARG A 29 -9.32 8.61 -21.19
C ARG A 29 -8.80 7.98 -19.89
N ARG A 30 -7.72 7.20 -20.00
CA ARG A 30 -7.01 6.67 -18.83
C ARG A 30 -6.53 7.85 -17.98
N VAL A 31 -6.88 7.82 -16.70
CA VAL A 31 -6.38 8.77 -15.71
C VAL A 31 -5.08 8.18 -15.15
N GLU A 32 -3.96 8.84 -15.39
CA GLU A 32 -2.68 8.41 -14.80
C GLU A 32 -2.63 8.78 -13.31
N PRO A 33 -2.15 7.88 -12.44
CA PRO A 33 -1.94 8.20 -11.02
C PRO A 33 -0.86 9.27 -10.86
N TYR A 34 -1.00 10.13 -9.87
CA TYR A 34 0.00 11.14 -9.55
C TYR A 34 0.49 10.99 -8.11
N VAL A 35 1.73 10.54 -7.97
CA VAL A 35 2.41 10.52 -6.67
C VAL A 35 3.05 11.89 -6.46
N SER A 36 2.32 12.77 -5.78
CA SER A 36 2.79 14.14 -5.51
C SER A 36 4.01 14.16 -4.57
N PRO A 37 4.79 15.26 -4.52
CA PRO A 37 5.86 15.41 -3.51
C PRO A 37 5.38 15.24 -2.07
N ARG A 38 4.13 15.63 -1.79
CA ARG A 38 3.47 15.45 -0.50
C ARG A 38 3.20 13.97 -0.20
N THR A 39 2.67 13.24 -1.19
CA THR A 39 2.49 11.78 -1.13
C THR A 39 3.83 11.07 -0.92
N THR A 40 4.89 11.50 -1.63
CA THR A 40 6.24 10.96 -1.45
C THR A 40 6.78 11.21 -0.05
N ALA A 41 6.58 12.40 0.52
CA ALA A 41 6.96 12.71 1.89
C ALA A 41 6.22 11.82 2.90
N TYR A 42 4.91 11.62 2.71
CA TYR A 42 4.11 10.70 3.52
C TYR A 42 4.63 9.25 3.44
N ILE A 43 4.92 8.75 2.24
CA ILE A 43 5.48 7.41 2.05
C ILE A 43 6.86 7.28 2.71
N ASN A 44 7.73 8.28 2.57
CA ASN A 44 9.03 8.29 3.23
C ASN A 44 8.90 8.26 4.76
N ASP A 45 7.93 8.98 5.31
CA ASP A 45 7.65 8.97 6.75
C ASP A 45 7.18 7.58 7.21
N LEU A 46 6.26 6.93 6.49
CA LEU A 46 5.84 5.56 6.75
C LEU A 46 7.02 4.58 6.72
N VAL A 47 7.85 4.66 5.68
CA VAL A 47 9.05 3.82 5.52
C VAL A 47 10.07 4.04 6.62
N SER A 48 10.31 5.29 7.03
CA SER A 48 11.23 5.61 8.12
C SER A 48 10.80 4.97 9.45
N ARG A 49 9.49 4.71 9.58
CA ARG A 49 8.84 4.05 10.70
C ARG A 49 8.62 2.56 10.46
N CYS A 50 9.14 1.98 9.39
CA CYS A 50 8.87 0.60 8.97
C CYS A 50 7.36 0.26 8.97
N ILE A 51 6.51 1.26 8.72
CA ILE A 51 5.06 1.09 8.54
C ILE A 51 4.84 0.77 7.09
N ALA A 52 4.16 -0.34 6.87
CA ALA A 52 3.97 -0.87 5.55
C ALA A 52 2.46 -0.82 5.26
N PRO A 53 2.00 0.20 4.51
CA PRO A 53 0.57 0.44 4.32
C PRO A 53 -0.04 -0.56 3.35
N ASP A 54 -1.22 -1.07 3.68
CA ASP A 54 -2.03 -1.85 2.73
C ASP A 54 -2.83 -0.91 1.82
N PHE A 55 -2.15 -0.41 0.79
CA PHE A 55 -2.76 0.47 -0.21
C PHE A 55 -3.95 -0.19 -0.92
N ALA A 56 -3.95 -1.52 -1.10
CA ALA A 56 -5.03 -2.20 -1.79
C ALA A 56 -6.31 -2.24 -0.92
N VAL A 57 -6.17 -2.46 0.38
CA VAL A 57 -7.30 -2.35 1.32
C VAL A 57 -7.81 -0.91 1.38
N ALA A 58 -6.92 0.07 1.49
CA ALA A 58 -7.30 1.49 1.52
C ALA A 58 -8.12 1.88 0.27
N TRP A 59 -7.61 1.54 -0.92
CA TRP A 59 -8.32 1.79 -2.18
C TRP A 59 -9.64 1.03 -2.31
N ARG A 60 -9.73 -0.20 -1.79
CA ARG A 60 -11.00 -0.95 -1.79
C ARG A 60 -12.09 -0.25 -0.98
N VAL A 61 -11.72 0.32 0.18
CA VAL A 61 -12.64 1.11 1.02
C VAL A 61 -13.00 2.42 0.31
N ALA A 62 -12.00 3.14 -0.21
CA ALA A 62 -12.19 4.40 -0.91
C ALA A 62 -13.09 4.27 -2.15
N LEU A 63 -12.92 3.19 -2.93
CA LEU A 63 -13.76 2.88 -4.09
C LEU A 63 -15.24 2.76 -3.71
N GLY A 64 -15.56 2.05 -2.63
CA GLY A 64 -16.95 1.89 -2.19
C GLY A 64 -17.61 3.21 -1.80
N ILE A 65 -16.88 4.06 -1.06
CA ILE A 65 -17.37 5.37 -0.61
C ILE A 65 -17.49 6.33 -1.80
N GLY A 66 -16.42 6.43 -2.60
CA GLY A 66 -16.34 7.33 -3.74
C GLY A 66 -17.38 6.99 -4.82
N TRP A 67 -17.55 5.70 -5.12
CA TRP A 67 -18.54 5.25 -6.11
C TRP A 67 -19.96 5.57 -5.66
N ARG A 68 -20.30 5.30 -4.40
CA ARG A 68 -21.61 5.68 -3.85
C ARG A 68 -21.87 7.18 -4.00
N ARG A 69 -20.88 8.01 -3.64
CA ARG A 69 -21.04 9.47 -3.74
C ARG A 69 -21.22 9.91 -5.19
N TRP A 70 -20.43 9.35 -6.11
CA TRP A 70 -20.56 9.64 -7.54
C TRP A 70 -21.93 9.29 -8.12
N LEU A 71 -22.49 8.14 -7.71
CA LEU A 71 -23.86 7.75 -8.09
C LEU A 71 -24.90 8.77 -7.61
N GLU A 72 -24.78 9.25 -6.37
CA GLU A 72 -25.70 10.26 -5.80
C GLU A 72 -25.67 11.56 -6.62
N GLU A 73 -24.48 12.04 -7.01
CA GLU A 73 -24.34 13.24 -7.85
C GLU A 73 -24.90 13.01 -9.27
N CYS A 74 -24.57 11.87 -9.90
CA CYS A 74 -25.05 11.58 -11.26
C CYS A 74 -26.58 11.49 -11.34
N VAL A 75 -27.22 10.88 -10.34
CA VAL A 75 -28.69 10.78 -10.30
C VAL A 75 -29.34 12.14 -10.01
N ALA A 76 -28.70 13.00 -9.20
CA ALA A 76 -29.19 14.34 -8.94
C ALA A 76 -29.14 15.24 -10.19
N ASP A 77 -28.10 15.10 -11.01
CA ASP A 77 -27.81 16.01 -12.11
C ASP A 77 -28.18 15.47 -13.51
N CYS A 78 -28.41 14.16 -13.68
CA CYS A 78 -28.71 13.54 -14.97
C CYS A 78 -30.12 12.94 -15.02
N ALA A 79 -31.04 13.64 -15.72
CA ALA A 79 -32.43 13.19 -15.87
C ALA A 79 -32.64 12.18 -17.03
N ASP A 80 -31.69 12.05 -17.96
CA ASP A 80 -31.77 11.11 -19.08
C ASP A 80 -31.18 9.74 -18.68
N PRO A 81 -32.00 8.67 -18.59
CA PRO A 81 -31.51 7.35 -18.18
C PRO A 81 -30.46 6.76 -19.14
N GLY A 82 -30.55 7.05 -20.44
CA GLY A 82 -29.59 6.55 -21.43
C GLY A 82 -28.22 7.20 -21.26
N LEU A 83 -28.21 8.52 -21.07
CA LEU A 83 -27.00 9.27 -20.77
C LEU A 83 -26.40 8.86 -19.42
N LEU A 84 -27.23 8.68 -18.39
CA LEU A 84 -26.79 8.24 -17.06
C LEU A 84 -26.07 6.90 -17.12
N VAL A 85 -26.63 5.91 -17.83
CA VAL A 85 -25.96 4.60 -18.01
C VAL A 85 -24.61 4.76 -18.70
N GLY A 86 -24.52 5.59 -19.75
CA GLY A 86 -23.25 5.85 -20.45
C GLY A 86 -22.20 6.53 -19.57
N VAL A 87 -22.60 7.54 -18.78
CA VAL A 87 -21.70 8.22 -17.83
C VAL A 87 -21.18 7.24 -16.79
N LEU A 88 -22.06 6.43 -16.19
CA LEU A 88 -21.68 5.48 -15.15
C LEU A 88 -20.81 4.35 -15.69
N ASP A 89 -21.03 3.87 -16.91
CA ASP A 89 -20.17 2.85 -17.52
C ASP A 89 -18.74 3.38 -17.73
N VAL A 90 -18.61 4.55 -18.35
CA VAL A 90 -17.31 5.19 -18.62
C VAL A 90 -16.57 5.51 -17.32
N THR A 91 -17.25 6.14 -16.36
CA THR A 91 -16.63 6.55 -15.09
C THR A 91 -16.36 5.37 -14.16
N GLY A 92 -17.18 4.34 -14.17
CA GLY A 92 -16.95 3.11 -13.40
C GLY A 92 -15.68 2.38 -13.86
N GLN A 93 -15.51 2.19 -15.17
CA GLN A 93 -14.29 1.61 -15.75
C GLN A 93 -13.06 2.47 -15.44
N SER A 94 -13.19 3.79 -15.61
CA SER A 94 -12.14 4.77 -15.31
C SER A 94 -11.69 4.72 -13.86
N LEU A 95 -12.63 4.68 -12.90
CA LEU A 95 -12.33 4.68 -11.47
C LEU A 95 -11.64 3.38 -11.02
N VAL A 96 -12.10 2.22 -11.49
CA VAL A 96 -11.46 0.93 -11.18
C VAL A 96 -10.03 0.91 -11.71
N GLN A 97 -9.83 1.33 -12.96
CA GLN A 97 -8.50 1.37 -13.55
C GLN A 97 -7.58 2.36 -12.82
N TYR A 98 -8.09 3.56 -12.49
CA TYR A 98 -7.35 4.56 -11.71
C TYR A 98 -6.92 4.03 -10.34
N ALA A 99 -7.77 3.28 -9.65
CA ALA A 99 -7.45 2.68 -8.36
C ALA A 99 -6.35 1.61 -8.49
N LEU A 100 -6.44 0.73 -9.51
CA LEU A 100 -5.41 -0.28 -9.76
C LEU A 100 -4.05 0.36 -10.07
N ASP A 101 -4.05 1.37 -10.93
CA ASP A 101 -2.84 2.11 -11.31
C ASP A 101 -2.26 2.87 -10.12
N SER A 102 -3.11 3.49 -9.28
CA SER A 102 -2.70 4.19 -8.06
C SER A 102 -2.07 3.24 -7.04
N VAL A 103 -2.66 2.05 -6.81
CA VAL A 103 -2.07 1.03 -5.93
C VAL A 103 -0.67 0.62 -6.43
N ALA A 104 -0.51 0.42 -7.73
CA ALA A 104 0.79 0.06 -8.31
C ALA A 104 1.81 1.20 -8.13
N ALA A 105 1.42 2.45 -8.40
CA ALA A 105 2.28 3.62 -8.25
C ALA A 105 2.71 3.84 -6.79
N LEU A 106 1.79 3.74 -5.83
CA LEU A 106 2.07 3.90 -4.40
C LEU A 106 3.00 2.79 -3.88
N ARG A 107 2.80 1.54 -4.32
CA ARG A 107 3.71 0.42 -4.01
C ARG A 107 5.12 0.68 -4.54
N GLN A 108 5.24 1.12 -5.79
CA GLN A 108 6.54 1.41 -6.39
C GLN A 108 7.26 2.57 -5.67
N ALA A 109 6.51 3.60 -5.28
CA ALA A 109 7.04 4.69 -4.46
C ALA A 109 7.50 4.20 -3.09
N GLY A 110 6.75 3.32 -2.44
CA GLY A 110 7.13 2.67 -1.18
C GLY A 110 8.43 1.87 -1.28
N LEU A 111 8.60 1.08 -2.34
CA LEU A 111 9.85 0.36 -2.60
C LEU A 111 11.04 1.31 -2.80
N THR A 112 10.84 2.35 -3.60
CA THR A 112 11.88 3.34 -3.88
C THR A 112 12.31 4.07 -2.61
N ALA A 113 11.34 4.42 -1.76
CA ALA A 113 11.57 5.04 -0.47
C ALA A 113 12.30 4.10 0.51
N ALA A 114 12.02 2.80 0.46
CA ALA A 114 12.66 1.81 1.32
C ALA A 114 14.14 1.57 0.98
N MET A 115 14.58 1.89 -0.25
CA MET A 115 15.95 1.62 -0.70
C MET A 115 17.02 2.15 0.26
N GLY A 116 17.91 1.26 0.71
CA GLY A 116 18.98 1.54 1.67
C GLY A 116 18.64 1.27 3.14
N ASN A 117 17.37 1.01 3.48
CA ASN A 117 16.93 0.58 4.81
C ASN A 117 16.55 -0.90 4.78
N THR A 118 17.45 -1.79 5.23
CA THR A 118 17.28 -3.25 5.11
C THR A 118 16.00 -3.79 5.76
N ASP A 119 15.60 -3.25 6.91
CA ASP A 119 14.38 -3.69 7.60
C ASP A 119 13.12 -3.23 6.84
N ALA A 120 13.10 -1.98 6.38
CA ALA A 120 11.98 -1.45 5.61
C ALA A 120 11.85 -2.08 4.21
N GLU A 121 12.98 -2.32 3.53
CA GLU A 121 13.02 -3.06 2.25
C GLU A 121 12.43 -4.45 2.41
N GLY A 122 12.85 -5.17 3.46
CA GLY A 122 12.37 -6.52 3.75
C GLY A 122 10.86 -6.54 3.97
N ILE A 123 10.32 -5.60 4.75
CA ILE A 123 8.88 -5.50 5.01
C ILE A 123 8.12 -5.15 3.72
N ALA A 124 8.58 -4.15 2.96
CA ALA A 124 7.93 -3.75 1.71
C ALA A 124 7.86 -4.92 0.71
N MET A 125 8.95 -5.69 0.60
CA MET A 125 9.04 -6.86 -0.26
C MET A 125 8.08 -7.98 0.18
N ILE A 126 7.99 -8.26 1.48
CA ILE A 126 7.03 -9.26 2.04
C ILE A 126 5.59 -8.87 1.70
N GLN A 127 5.24 -7.59 1.78
CA GLN A 127 3.88 -7.13 1.47
C GLN A 127 3.52 -7.31 0.00
N LEU A 128 4.45 -7.04 -0.93
CA LEU A 128 4.21 -7.31 -2.35
C LEU A 128 3.86 -8.77 -2.59
N ILE A 129 4.63 -9.69 -2.00
CA ILE A 129 4.40 -11.13 -2.08
C ILE A 129 3.03 -11.48 -1.51
N ALA A 130 2.74 -11.03 -0.28
CA ALA A 130 1.48 -11.32 0.40
C ALA A 130 0.26 -10.77 -0.36
N SER A 131 0.44 -9.67 -1.09
CA SER A 131 -0.61 -9.05 -1.90
C SER A 131 -0.81 -9.71 -3.27
N GLY A 132 -0.02 -10.73 -3.61
CA GLY A 132 -0.07 -11.42 -4.89
C GLY A 132 0.46 -10.60 -6.06
N ALA A 133 1.33 -9.60 -5.80
CA ALA A 133 1.94 -8.83 -6.87
C ALA A 133 2.83 -9.73 -7.74
N PRO A 134 2.76 -9.61 -9.09
CA PRO A 134 3.63 -10.39 -9.96
C PRO A 134 5.08 -10.00 -9.72
N MET A 135 5.90 -10.95 -9.27
CA MET A 135 7.29 -10.73 -8.96
C MET A 135 8.14 -11.92 -9.36
N ALA A 136 9.31 -11.66 -9.95
CA ALA A 136 10.28 -12.70 -10.25
C ALA A 136 10.84 -13.29 -8.95
N GLU A 137 10.82 -14.62 -8.83
CA GLU A 137 11.26 -15.32 -7.62
C GLU A 137 12.72 -15.00 -7.27
N ASP A 138 13.62 -14.99 -8.25
CA ASP A 138 15.04 -14.65 -8.06
C ASP A 138 15.25 -13.25 -7.48
N LEU A 139 14.40 -12.29 -7.88
CA LEU A 139 14.45 -10.92 -7.37
C LEU A 139 14.04 -10.89 -5.89
N ALA A 140 12.97 -11.60 -5.55
CA ALA A 140 12.45 -11.70 -4.19
C ALA A 140 13.45 -12.40 -3.27
N GLU A 141 13.99 -13.55 -3.69
CA GLU A 141 14.98 -14.30 -2.93
C GLU A 141 16.28 -13.51 -2.73
N GLY A 142 16.72 -12.77 -3.75
CA GLY A 142 17.92 -11.92 -3.70
C GLY A 142 17.78 -10.77 -2.69
N HIS A 143 16.66 -10.06 -2.71
CA HIS A 143 16.40 -8.94 -1.79
C HIS A 143 16.16 -9.42 -0.36
N LEU A 144 15.36 -10.48 -0.18
CA LEU A 144 15.05 -11.03 1.14
C LEU A 144 16.20 -11.87 1.72
N ARG A 145 17.19 -12.23 0.90
CA ARG A 145 18.24 -13.21 1.21
C ARG A 145 17.66 -14.49 1.82
N TYR A 146 16.54 -14.93 1.29
CA TYR A 146 15.73 -16.00 1.84
C TYR A 146 15.09 -16.81 0.72
N ARG A 147 15.16 -18.15 0.82
CA ARG A 147 14.60 -19.07 -0.20
C ARG A 147 13.08 -19.20 -0.09
N MET A 148 12.38 -18.96 -1.19
CA MET A 148 10.93 -18.91 -1.34
C MET A 148 10.31 -20.26 -1.72
N ALA A 149 10.96 -21.07 -2.55
CA ALA A 149 10.45 -22.40 -2.97
C ALA A 149 10.48 -23.48 -1.85
N ARG A 150 9.76 -23.25 -0.74
CA ARG A 150 9.64 -24.17 0.39
C ARG A 150 8.42 -23.86 1.26
N TRP A 151 8.09 -24.77 2.17
CA TRP A 151 7.13 -24.48 3.23
C TRP A 151 7.72 -23.47 4.24
N HIS A 152 6.93 -22.45 4.56
CA HIS A 152 7.29 -21.40 5.50
C HIS A 152 6.60 -21.59 6.85
N MET A 153 7.27 -21.15 7.91
CA MET A 153 6.71 -21.04 9.25
C MET A 153 6.86 -19.59 9.67
N GLY A 154 5.74 -18.95 10.03
CA GLY A 154 5.72 -17.59 10.55
C GLY A 154 5.72 -17.60 12.08
N LEU A 155 6.45 -16.65 12.68
CA LEU A 155 6.47 -16.39 14.11
C LEU A 155 6.38 -14.88 14.30
N VAL A 156 5.42 -14.44 15.11
CA VAL A 156 5.26 -13.02 15.49
C VAL A 156 5.77 -12.87 16.92
N LEU A 157 6.74 -11.99 17.10
CA LEU A 157 7.31 -11.63 18.40
C LEU A 157 7.03 -10.16 18.67
N TRP A 158 6.67 -9.84 19.90
CA TRP A 158 6.42 -8.46 20.32
C TRP A 158 6.85 -8.27 21.78
N VAL A 159 7.07 -7.02 22.15
CA VAL A 159 7.22 -6.57 23.53
C VAL A 159 6.21 -5.48 23.79
N GLU A 160 5.75 -5.36 25.03
CA GLU A 160 4.81 -4.31 25.43
C GLU A 160 5.51 -2.97 25.66
N ASP A 161 6.73 -3.00 26.19
CA ASP A 161 7.55 -1.81 26.44
C ASP A 161 8.64 -1.68 25.38
N PRO A 162 8.72 -0.55 24.65
CA PRO A 162 9.80 -0.31 23.69
C PRO A 162 11.22 -0.41 24.28
N ARG A 163 11.37 -0.22 25.60
CA ARG A 163 12.66 -0.38 26.30
C ARG A 163 13.16 -1.82 26.30
N ASP A 164 12.26 -2.79 26.14
CA ASP A 164 12.59 -4.21 26.08
C ASP A 164 12.92 -4.68 24.66
N ALA A 165 13.11 -3.77 23.70
CA ALA A 165 13.42 -4.12 22.31
C ALA A 165 14.64 -5.04 22.15
N ALA A 166 15.61 -4.98 23.08
CA ALA A 166 16.76 -5.88 23.12
C ALA A 166 16.35 -7.35 23.35
N ALA A 167 15.26 -7.60 24.09
CA ALA A 167 14.75 -8.96 24.30
C ALA A 167 14.23 -9.59 23.00
N LEU A 168 13.75 -8.81 22.03
CA LEU A 168 13.44 -9.33 20.70
C LEU A 168 14.69 -9.82 19.98
N ASP A 169 15.82 -9.12 20.09
CA ASP A 169 17.07 -9.52 19.44
C ASP A 169 17.58 -10.85 19.99
N GLU A 170 17.49 -11.04 21.30
CA GLU A 170 17.83 -12.30 21.96
C GLU A 170 16.89 -13.43 21.52
N ALA A 171 15.58 -13.18 21.47
CA ALA A 171 14.60 -14.16 20.99
C ALA A 171 14.83 -14.54 19.52
N ILE A 172 15.13 -13.56 18.66
CA ILE A 172 15.47 -13.79 17.24
C ILE A 172 16.73 -14.65 17.14
N ALA A 173 17.77 -14.37 17.93
CA ALA A 173 18.99 -15.16 17.96
C ALA A 173 18.74 -16.60 18.40
N ALA A 174 17.91 -16.80 19.44
CA ALA A 174 17.52 -18.12 19.92
C ALA A 174 16.77 -18.93 18.85
N VAL A 175 15.80 -18.30 18.17
CA VAL A 175 15.05 -18.93 17.06
C VAL A 175 15.98 -19.31 15.91
N ARG A 176 16.90 -18.42 15.52
CA ARG A 176 17.89 -18.69 14.45
C ARG A 176 18.78 -19.88 14.80
N SER A 177 19.23 -19.97 16.05
CA SER A 177 20.05 -21.09 16.54
C SER A 177 19.29 -22.42 16.48
N ALA A 178 18.04 -22.44 16.98
CA ALA A 178 17.19 -23.62 16.98
C ALA A 178 16.82 -24.10 15.56
N ALA A 179 16.80 -23.20 14.58
CA ALA A 179 16.47 -23.51 13.19
C ALA A 179 17.56 -24.28 12.42
N GLY A 180 18.73 -24.55 13.03
CA GLY A 180 19.70 -25.54 12.53
C GLY A 180 20.25 -25.28 11.13
N GLY A 181 20.46 -24.02 10.73
CA GLY A 181 21.00 -23.65 9.42
C GLY A 181 19.96 -23.37 8.33
N ARG A 182 18.67 -23.40 8.65
CA ARG A 182 17.62 -22.87 7.75
C ARG A 182 17.75 -21.35 7.62
N SER A 183 17.60 -20.83 6.40
CA SER A 183 17.48 -19.38 6.19
C SER A 183 16.31 -18.84 7.02
N THR A 184 16.57 -17.76 7.77
CA THR A 184 15.59 -17.06 8.62
C THR A 184 15.44 -15.64 8.10
N LEU A 185 14.23 -15.27 7.70
CA LEU A 185 13.87 -13.91 7.33
C LEU A 185 13.36 -13.19 8.58
N VAL A 186 13.90 -12.02 8.87
CA VAL A 186 13.45 -11.15 9.96
C VAL A 186 13.01 -9.84 9.34
N ALA A 187 11.78 -9.43 9.61
CA ALA A 187 11.24 -8.15 9.22
C ALA A 187 10.89 -7.40 10.51
N ARG A 188 11.69 -6.41 10.88
CA ARG A 188 11.50 -5.69 12.14
C ARG A 188 10.53 -4.52 11.93
N ALA A 189 9.30 -4.68 12.40
CA ALA A 189 8.37 -3.56 12.50
C ALA A 189 8.92 -2.54 13.50
N SER A 190 8.80 -1.23 13.23
CA SER A 190 9.20 -0.23 14.22
C SER A 190 8.12 -0.09 15.29
N ALA A 191 8.56 0.29 16.50
CA ALA A 191 7.72 0.48 17.68
C ALA A 191 6.81 1.72 17.64
N THR A 192 6.63 2.39 16.49
CA THR A 192 5.85 3.65 16.41
C THR A 192 4.36 3.47 16.14
N SER A 193 3.80 2.28 16.41
CA SER A 193 2.35 2.08 16.41
C SER A 193 1.77 2.27 17.81
N ARG A 194 1.53 3.54 18.19
CA ARG A 194 0.45 3.95 19.09
C ARG A 194 -0.17 5.26 18.59
#